data_AF-A0A550HAY2-F1
#
_entry.id   AF-A0A550HAY2-F1
#
_cell.length_a   1.000
_cell.length_b   1.000
_cell.length_c   1.000
_cell.angle_alpha   90.00
_cell.angle_beta   90.00
_cell.angle_gamma   90.00
#
_symmetry.space_group_name_H-M   'P 1'
#
loop_
_entity.id
_entity.type
_entity.pdbx_description
1 polymer ?
#
loop_
_entity_poly.entity_id
_entity_poly.type
_entity_poly.pdbx_seq_one_letter_code
_entity_poly.pdbx_strand_id
1 'polypeptide(L)' 'MTRGTHLAPVSPAPHPDLRLARGCAACHKWGTVVTPQGRHELCPTCQYPSVPPSTVTAFPQS' A
#
# COMPACT_ATOMS: atom_id res chain seq x y z
N MET A 1 -24.51 28.25 -2.23
CA MET A 1 -23.19 27.72 -1.79
C MET A 1 -23.05 26.31 -2.32
N THR A 2 -22.38 26.11 -3.45
CA THR A 2 -22.25 24.77 -4.06
C THR A 2 -20.87 24.24 -3.70
N ARG A 3 -20.80 23.26 -2.79
CA ARG A 3 -19.55 22.52 -2.53
C ARG A 3 -19.30 21.68 -3.78
N GLY A 4 -18.36 22.11 -4.60
CA GLY A 4 -17.91 21.32 -5.75
C GLY A 4 -17.45 19.95 -5.27
N THR A 5 -17.94 18.91 -5.94
CA THR A 5 -17.44 17.55 -5.82
C THR A 5 -15.95 17.59 -6.17
N HIS A 6 -15.09 17.66 -5.14
CA HIS A 6 -13.66 17.56 -5.31
C HIS A 6 -13.39 16.13 -5.81
N LEU A 7 -13.26 15.97 -7.12
CA LEU A 7 -12.77 14.74 -7.72
C LEU A 7 -11.39 14.52 -7.11
N ALA A 8 -11.28 13.52 -6.23
CA ALA A 8 -10.00 13.15 -5.66
C ALA A 8 -9.04 12.92 -6.83
N PRO A 9 -7.83 13.50 -6.81
CA PRO A 9 -6.86 13.29 -7.87
C PRO A 9 -6.72 11.78 -8.11
N VAL A 10 -6.90 11.36 -9.37
CA VAL A 10 -6.90 9.95 -9.83
C VAL A 10 -5.47 9.40 -9.86
N SER A 11 -4.64 9.75 -8.88
CA SER A 11 -3.41 9.03 -8.64
C SER A 11 -3.79 7.85 -7.74
N PRO A 12 -3.68 6.61 -8.21
CA PRO A 12 -4.06 5.46 -7.40
C PRO A 12 -3.20 5.50 -6.14
N ALA A 13 -3.84 5.72 -4.99
CA ALA A 13 -3.16 5.62 -3.71
C ALA A 13 -2.52 4.23 -3.61
N PRO A 14 -1.26 4.13 -3.15
CA PRO A 14 -0.64 2.83 -2.95
C PRO A 14 -1.51 2.00 -2.01
N HIS A 15 -1.70 0.72 -2.33
CA HIS A 15 -2.53 -0.19 -1.55
C HIS A 15 -1.64 -1.14 -0.74
N PRO A 16 -1.23 -0.77 0.49
CA PRO A 16 -0.33 -1.58 1.30
C PRO A 16 -1.01 -2.82 1.85
N ASP A 17 -0.26 -3.91 1.96
CA ASP A 17 -0.64 -5.06 2.77
C ASP A 17 -0.44 -4.72 4.26
N LEU A 18 -1.54 -4.49 4.97
CA LEU A 18 -1.54 -4.17 6.39
C LEU A 18 -1.09 -5.34 7.28
N ARG A 19 -1.19 -6.57 6.77
CA ARG A 19 -0.73 -7.78 7.46
C ARG A 19 0.79 -7.77 7.55
N LEU A 20 1.47 -7.35 6.48
CA LEU A 20 2.92 -7.15 6.46
C LEU A 20 3.34 -5.93 7.29
N ALA A 21 2.53 -4.87 7.28
CA ALA A 21 2.82 -3.63 8.00
C ALA A 21 2.75 -3.79 9.53
N ARG A 22 1.89 -4.68 10.07
CA ARG A 22 1.60 -4.79 11.51
C ARG A 22 2.83 -4.86 12.43
N GLY A 23 3.93 -5.45 11.96
CA GLY A 23 5.20 -5.58 12.68
C GLY A 23 6.30 -4.61 12.25
N CYS A 24 6.05 -3.73 11.28
CA CYS A 24 7.08 -2.89 10.68
C CYS A 24 7.21 -1.55 11.41
N ALA A 25 8.37 -1.32 12.03
CA ALA A 25 8.69 -0.05 12.68
C ALA A 25 8.94 1.09 11.66
N ALA A 26 9.53 0.78 10.50
CA ALA A 26 9.92 1.78 9.51
C ALA A 26 8.74 2.59 8.95
N CYS A 27 7.59 1.94 8.74
CA CYS A 27 6.35 2.61 8.32
C CYS A 27 5.35 2.79 9.45
N HIS A 28 5.72 2.56 10.72
CA HIS A 28 4.83 2.68 11.87
C HIS A 28 3.49 1.92 11.71
N LYS A 29 3.54 0.74 11.08
CA LYS A 29 2.37 -0.11 10.82
C LYS A 29 1.36 0.39 9.78
N TRP A 30 1.71 1.42 9.01
CA TRP A 30 0.88 1.92 7.91
C TRP A 30 1.09 1.17 6.60
N GLY A 31 2.28 0.61 6.41
CA GLY A 31 2.66 -0.06 5.15
C GLY A 31 3.01 0.90 4.03
N THR A 32 2.88 2.21 4.24
CA THR A 32 3.34 3.26 3.34
C THR A 32 4.29 4.21 4.07
N VAL A 33 5.09 4.93 3.29
CA VAL A 33 5.92 6.03 3.74
C VAL A 33 5.63 7.25 2.87
N VAL A 34 5.81 8.44 3.43
CA VAL A 34 5.72 9.70 2.68
C VAL A 34 7.12 10.06 2.20
N THR A 35 7.31 10.24 0.90
CA THR A 35 8.58 10.65 0.33
C THR A 35 8.87 12.12 0.65
N PRO A 36 10.13 12.60 0.49
CA PRO A 36 10.44 14.02 0.58
C PRO A 36 9.64 14.90 -0.40
N GLN A 37 9.13 14.32 -1.49
CA GLN A 37 8.27 15.00 -2.47
C GLN A 37 6.78 14.97 -2.07
N GLY A 38 6.45 14.48 -0.88
CA GLY A 38 5.07 14.38 -0.37
C GLY A 38 4.24 13.27 -1.02
N ARG A 39 4.87 12.31 -1.70
CA ARG A 39 4.16 11.18 -2.31
C ARG A 39 4.03 10.05 -1.31
N HIS A 40 2.86 9.40 -1.29
CA HIS A 40 2.73 8.14 -0.58
C HIS A 40 3.33 7.03 -1.44
N GLU A 41 4.26 6.27 -0.89
CA GLU A 41 4.84 5.08 -1.51
C GLU A 41 4.76 3.90 -0.57
N LEU A 42 4.78 2.69 -1.13
CA LEU A 42 4.79 1.45 -0.34
C LEU A 42 6.10 1.36 0.45
N CYS A 43 6.03 0.92 1.70
CA CYS A 43 7.21 0.79 2.55
C CYS A 43 8.17 -0.28 2.00
N PRO A 44 9.42 0.06 1.61
CA PRO A 44 10.37 -0.89 1.05
C PRO A 44 10.68 -2.05 1.99
N THR A 45 10.64 -1.82 3.30
CA THR A 45 11.01 -2.82 4.31
C THR A 45 9.99 -3.95 4.45
N CYS A 46 8.69 -3.65 4.36
CA CYS A 46 7.63 -4.64 4.62
C CYS A 46 6.74 -4.93 3.42
N GLN A 47 6.66 -4.04 2.42
CA GLN A 47 5.82 -4.24 1.22
C GLN A 47 6.59 -4.82 0.04
N TYR A 48 7.92 -4.72 0.06
CA TYR A 48 8.80 -5.40 -0.89
C TYR A 48 9.73 -6.38 -0.16
N PRO A 49 9.20 -7.27 0.69
CA PRO A 49 10.04 -8.33 1.23
C PRO A 49 10.49 -9.13 0.02
N SER A 50 11.79 -9.35 -0.15
CA SER A 50 12.35 -10.18 -1.21
C SER A 50 11.90 -11.64 -1.03
N VAL A 51 10.63 -11.91 -1.33
CA VAL A 51 10.05 -13.23 -1.42
C VAL A 51 9.79 -13.42 -2.92
N PRO A 52 10.49 -14.35 -3.61
CA PRO A 52 10.08 -14.74 -4.96
C PRO A 52 8.60 -15.16 -4.91
N PRO A 53 7.84 -15.00 -6.01
CA PRO A 53 6.38 -15.10 -5.99
C PRO A 53 5.97 -16.39 -5.31
N SER A 54 5.51 -16.29 -4.06
CA SER A 54 4.87 -17.40 -3.37
C SER A 54 3.52 -17.56 -4.04
N THR A 55 3.56 -18.34 -5.11
CA THR A 55 2.56 -19.31 -5.52
C THR A 55 1.14 -18.80 -5.46
N VAL A 56 0.62 -18.48 -6.65
CA VAL A 56 -0.75 -18.77 -7.08
C VAL A 56 -1.42 -19.75 -6.10
N THR A 57 -2.20 -19.23 -5.17
CA THR A 57 -3.29 -20.02 -4.60
C THR A 57 -4.39 -19.92 -5.64
N ALA A 58 -4.29 -20.81 -6.63
CA ALA A 58 -5.43 -21.19 -7.44
C ALA A 58 -6.50 -21.67 -6.44
N PHE A 59 -7.53 -20.86 -6.25
CA PHE A 59 -8.79 -21.38 -5.73
C PHE A 59 -9.32 -22.39 -6.76
N PRO A 60 -9.53 -23.67 -6.42
CA PRO A 60 -10.39 -24.51 -7.24
C PRO A 60 -11.82 -23.97 -7.08
N GLN A 61 -12.36 -23.37 -8.14
CA GLN A 61 -13.81 -23.12 -8.21
C GLN A 61 -14.50 -24.49 -8.26
N SER A 62 -15.39 -24.73 -7.30
CA SER A 62 -16.32 -25.88 -7.30
C SER A 62 -17.55 -25.57 -8.15
#